data_AF-A0A936U8U4-F1
#
_entry.id   AF-A0A936U8U4-F1
#
_cell.length_a   1.000
_cell.length_b   1.000
_cell.length_c   1.000
_cell.angle_alpha   90.00
_cell.angle_beta   90.00
_cell.angle_gamma   90.00
#
_symmetry.space_group_name_H-M   'P 1'
#
loop_
_entity.id
_entity.type
_entity.pdbx_description
1 polymer ?
#
loop_
_entity_poly.entity_id
_entity_poly.type
_entity_poly.pdbx_seq_one_letter_code
_entity_poly.pdbx_strand_id
1 'polypeptide(L)'
;MLQRLEQALTDGRPVEGADLSFYMHEITEASLMKSGMVYDEAHELALKTFDVSPFSVYAPEVIAAHPEMFNSSWMKFWESQ
;
A
#
# COMPACT_ATOMS: atom_id res chain seq x y z
N MET A 1 -7.27 -6.93 3.68
CA MET A 1 -6.98 -5.49 3.60
C MET A 1 -8.26 -4.64 3.61
N LEU A 2 -9.13 -4.63 2.58
CA LEU A 2 -10.37 -3.81 2.61
C LEU A 2 -11.24 -4.04 3.86
N GLN A 3 -11.48 -5.29 4.25
CA GLN A 3 -12.23 -5.61 5.47
C GLN A 3 -11.57 -5.06 6.75
N ARG A 4 -10.23 -4.94 6.80
CA ARG A 4 -9.53 -4.35 7.95
C ARG A 4 -9.66 -2.83 7.97
N LEU A 5 -9.64 -2.18 6.82
CA LEU A 5 -9.94 -0.75 6.69
C LEU A 5 -11.37 -0.43 7.15
N GLU A 6 -12.35 -1.23 6.69
CA GLU A 6 -13.74 -1.12 7.11
C GLU A 6 -13.92 -1.34 8.62
N GLN A 7 -13.21 -2.32 9.18
CA GLN A 7 -13.26 -2.59 10.61
C GLN A 7 -12.63 -1.44 11.42
N ALA A 8 -11.46 -0.92 11.02
CA ALA A 8 -10.82 0.21 11.68
C ALA A 8 -11.75 1.44 11.69
N LEU A 9 -12.42 1.71 10.57
CA LEU A 9 -13.43 2.77 10.47
C LEU A 9 -14.62 2.53 11.40
N THR A 10 -15.16 1.30 11.41
CA THR A 10 -16.30 0.91 12.27
C THR A 10 -15.96 1.03 13.76
N ASP A 11 -14.75 0.65 14.14
CA ASP A 11 -14.25 0.70 15.51
C ASP A 11 -13.86 2.12 15.95
N GLY A 12 -13.82 3.10 15.04
CA GLY A 12 -13.31 4.44 15.31
C GLY A 12 -11.82 4.47 15.64
N ARG A 13 -11.05 3.51 15.11
CA ARG A 13 -9.60 3.40 15.34
C ARG A 13 -8.82 3.92 14.12
N PRO A 14 -7.63 4.51 14.32
CA PRO A 14 -6.75 4.83 13.21
C PRO A 14 -6.41 3.60 12.36
N VAL A 15 -6.25 3.80 11.05
CA VAL A 15 -5.60 2.82 10.18
C VAL A 15 -4.10 2.97 10.37
N GLU A 16 -3.38 1.86 10.52
CA GLU A 16 -1.96 1.84 10.84
C GLU A 16 -1.20 0.83 9.96
N GLY A 17 0.13 0.92 9.97
CA GLY A 17 1.02 -0.05 9.33
C GLY A 17 0.78 -0.24 7.84
N ALA A 18 0.77 -1.50 7.38
CA ALA A 18 0.62 -1.86 5.98
C ALA A 18 -0.71 -1.38 5.38
N ASP A 19 -1.79 -1.41 6.17
CA ASP A 19 -3.11 -0.95 5.70
C ASP A 19 -3.13 0.56 5.47
N LEU A 20 -2.41 1.34 6.30
CA LEU A 20 -2.28 2.78 6.10
C LEU A 20 -1.42 3.08 4.87
N SER A 21 -0.29 2.39 4.73
CA SER A 21 0.61 2.55 3.58
C SER A 21 -0.13 2.27 2.27
N PHE A 22 -0.85 1.13 2.21
CA PHE A 22 -1.68 0.77 1.07
C PHE A 22 -2.74 1.84 0.77
N TYR A 23 -3.55 2.19 1.77
CA TYR A 23 -4.65 3.13 1.60
C TYR A 23 -4.20 4.51 1.09
N MET A 24 -3.12 5.04 1.65
CA MET A 24 -2.58 6.34 1.25
C MET A 24 -1.94 6.28 -0.14
N HIS A 25 -1.27 5.18 -0.49
CA HIS A 25 -0.72 4.97 -1.83
C HIS A 25 -1.82 4.98 -2.90
N GLU A 26 -2.83 4.13 -2.75
CA GLU A 26 -3.91 3.96 -3.72
C GLU A 26 -4.73 5.25 -3.92
N ILE A 27 -5.06 5.96 -2.85
CA ILE A 27 -5.82 7.22 -2.95
C ILE A 27 -5.02 8.30 -3.67
N THR A 28 -3.72 8.41 -3.39
CA THR A 28 -2.86 9.39 -4.06
C THR A 28 -2.68 9.04 -5.52
N GLU A 29 -2.38 7.78 -5.85
CA GLU A 29 -2.25 7.33 -7.24
C GLU A 29 -3.54 7.59 -8.02
N ALA A 30 -4.69 7.16 -7.50
CA ALA A 30 -5.98 7.37 -8.14
C ALA A 30 -6.31 8.86 -8.32
N SER A 31 -5.94 9.71 -7.36
CA SER A 31 -6.14 11.16 -7.44
C SER A 31 -5.26 11.79 -8.51
N LEU A 32 -4.00 11.37 -8.62
CA LEU A 32 -3.06 11.83 -9.64
C LEU A 32 -3.52 11.40 -11.03
N MET A 33 -3.94 10.14 -11.20
CA MET A 33 -4.49 9.66 -12.46
C MET A 33 -5.75 10.44 -12.87
N LYS A 34 -6.64 10.72 -11.91
CA LYS A 34 -7.83 11.55 -12.15
C LYS A 34 -7.48 12.98 -12.59
N SER A 35 -6.31 13.49 -12.20
CA SER A 35 -5.80 14.80 -12.64
C SER A 35 -5.15 14.79 -14.03
N GLY A 36 -5.09 13.63 -14.69
CA GLY A 36 -4.56 13.46 -16.05
C GLY A 36 -3.15 12.87 -16.11
N MET A 37 -2.56 12.47 -14.98
CA MET A 37 -1.27 11.79 -14.94
C MET A 37 -1.40 10.35 -15.45
N VAL A 38 -0.36 9.84 -16.14
CA VAL A 38 -0.32 8.43 -16.54
C VAL A 38 0.02 7.54 -15.34
N TYR A 39 -0.36 6.27 -15.42
CA TYR A 39 -0.21 5.31 -14.32
C TYR A 39 1.22 5.26 -13.76
N ASP A 40 2.25 5.09 -14.60
CA ASP A 40 3.63 4.92 -14.14
C ASP A 40 4.14 6.15 -13.35
N GLU A 41 3.82 7.35 -13.83
CA GLU A 41 4.19 8.61 -13.16
C GLU A 41 3.40 8.79 -11.84
N ALA A 42 2.12 8.44 -11.84
CA ALA A 42 1.26 8.52 -10.66
C ALA A 42 1.71 7.54 -9.58
N HIS A 43 2.06 6.32 -9.97
CA HIS A 43 2.55 5.27 -9.08
C HIS A 43 3.85 5.69 -8.39
N GLU A 44 4.84 6.15 -9.18
CA GLU A 44 6.12 6.60 -8.66
C GLU A 44 5.97 7.80 -7.70
N LEU A 45 5.08 8.75 -8.05
CA LEU A 45 4.84 9.91 -7.21
C LEU A 45 4.05 9.55 -5.93
N ALA A 46 3.11 8.61 -6.00
CA ALA A 46 2.38 8.13 -4.83
C ALA A 46 3.30 7.48 -3.80
N LEU A 47 4.29 6.69 -4.25
CA LEU A 47 5.34 6.13 -3.37
C LEU A 47 6.15 7.22 -2.66
N LYS A 48 6.51 8.30 -3.38
CA LYS A 48 7.30 9.41 -2.83
C LYS A 48 6.53 10.31 -1.86
N THR A 49 5.21 10.44 -2.04
CA THR A 49 4.39 11.44 -1.32
C THR A 49 4.38 11.23 0.19
N PHE A 50 4.43 9.99 0.65
CA PHE A 50 4.39 9.65 2.08
C PHE A 50 5.67 9.01 2.61
N ASP A 51 6.75 9.06 1.83
CA ASP A 51 8.05 8.44 2.18
C ASP A 51 7.90 6.97 2.61
N VAL A 52 6.98 6.25 1.97
CA VAL A 52 6.73 4.84 2.25
C VAL A 52 7.62 3.96 1.38
N SER A 53 8.18 2.91 1.97
CA SER A 53 8.94 1.92 1.21
C SER A 53 8.03 1.24 0.18
N PRO A 54 8.47 1.04 -1.08
CA PRO A 54 7.72 0.26 -2.06
C PRO A 54 7.42 -1.18 -1.60
N PHE A 55 8.24 -1.71 -0.68
CA PHE A 55 8.02 -3.03 -0.08
C PHE A 55 6.93 -3.04 1.00
N SER A 56 6.52 -1.87 1.50
CA SER A 56 5.52 -1.71 2.58
C SER A 56 4.08 -1.54 2.10
N VAL A 57 3.87 -1.37 0.80
CA VAL A 57 2.53 -1.12 0.21
C VAL A 57 1.62 -2.35 0.39
N TYR A 58 2.15 -3.56 0.24
CA TYR A 58 1.38 -4.79 0.39
C TYR A 58 1.73 -5.51 1.69
N ALA A 59 0.71 -5.84 2.47
CA ALA A 59 0.85 -6.60 3.70
C ALA A 59 1.34 -8.05 3.45
N PRO A 60 2.02 -8.70 4.42
CA PRO A 60 2.57 -10.04 4.27
C PRO A 60 1.57 -11.08 3.76
N GLU A 61 0.31 -11.04 4.20
CA GLU A 61 -0.70 -11.99 3.76
C GLU A 61 -1.14 -11.79 2.30
N VAL A 62 -1.05 -10.56 1.76
CA VAL A 62 -1.29 -10.31 0.33
C VAL A 62 -0.12 -10.84 -0.49
N ILE A 63 1.11 -10.61 -0.02
CA ILE A 63 2.32 -11.14 -0.64
C ILE A 63 2.30 -12.66 -0.69
N ALA A 64 1.92 -13.31 0.41
CA ALA A 64 1.81 -14.76 0.51
C ALA A 64 0.68 -15.35 -0.35
N ALA A 65 -0.41 -14.61 -0.55
CA ALA A 65 -1.53 -15.03 -1.40
C ALA A 65 -1.22 -14.95 -2.91
N HIS A 66 -0.25 -14.11 -3.31
CA HIS A 66 0.10 -13.85 -4.71
C HIS A 66 1.61 -13.96 -4.98
N PRO A 67 2.25 -15.10 -4.69
CA PRO A 67 3.70 -15.25 -4.81
C PRO A 67 4.22 -15.07 -6.25
N GLU A 68 3.36 -15.14 -7.26
CA GLU A 68 3.68 -14.84 -8.65
C GLU A 68 3.94 -13.36 -8.93
N MET A 69 3.39 -12.46 -8.11
CA MET A 69 3.51 -11.01 -8.26
C MET A 69 4.67 -10.41 -7.44
N PHE A 70 5.23 -11.18 -6.50
CA PHE A 70 6.22 -10.70 -5.55
C PHE A 70 7.47 -11.59 -5.53
N ASN A 71 8.60 -11.03 -5.12
CA ASN A 71 9.81 -11.80 -4.88
C ASN A 71 10.22 -11.78 -3.40
N SER A 72 11.28 -12.52 -3.06
CA SER A 72 11.73 -12.67 -1.66
C SER A 72 12.07 -11.35 -0.95
N SER A 73 12.32 -10.26 -1.67
CA SER A 73 12.64 -8.95 -1.07
C SER A 73 11.45 -8.36 -0.32
N TRP A 74 10.21 -8.58 -0.78
CA TRP A 74 9.01 -8.10 -0.08
C TRP A 74 8.83 -8.75 1.28
N MET A 75 8.94 -10.08 1.37
CA MET A 75 8.86 -10.77 2.66
C MET A 75 10.03 -10.41 3.58
N LYS A 76 11.25 -10.30 3.05
CA LYS A 76 12.42 -9.88 3.84
C LYS A 76 12.27 -8.51 4.46
N PHE A 77 11.64 -7.56 3.75
CA PHE A 77 11.34 -6.25 4.31
C PHE A 77 10.49 -6.39 5.58
N TRP A 78 9.40 -7.16 5.52
CA TRP A 78 8.51 -7.37 6.66
C TRP A 78 9.14 -8.17 7.81
N GLU A 79 10.04 -9.10 7.51
CA GLU A 79 10.81 -9.83 8.54
C GLU A 79 11.82 -8.95 9.30
N SER A 80 12.16 -7.77 8.75
CA SER A 80 13.16 -6.86 9.32
C SER A 80 12.58 -5.70 10.15
N GLN A 81 11.26 -5.63 10.30
CA GLN A 81 10.53 -4.58 11.01
C GLN A 81 10.44 -4.82 12.52
#